data_AF-A0A814V7D5-F1
#
_entry.id   AF-A0A814V7D5-F1
#
_cell.length_a   1.000
_cell.length_b   1.000
_cell.length_c   1.000
_cell.angle_alpha   90.00
_cell.angle_beta   90.00
_cell.angle_gamma   90.00
#
_symmetry.space_group_name_H-M   'P 1'
#
loop_
_entity.id
_entity.type
_entity.pdbx_description
1 polymer ?
#
loop_
_entity_poly.entity_id
_entity_poly.type
_entity_poly.pdbx_seq_one_letter_code
_entity_poly.pdbx_strand_id
1 'polypeptide(L)'
;ALSNNFQFTQIETIDSKMVLHGRLLYAWLPLLVFLLQAFHGRFAEGSCRNNNGGCGKNALCSENRKTSAIKCTCKTGYTNTGSAVRVVCKDSCTIKNGGCGPHAACSHHAKTNAVRCTKKAGHPNTGSAS
;
A
#
# COMPACT_ATOMS: atom_id res chain seq x y z
N ALA A 1 55.03 29.52 27.24
CA ALA A 1 53.70 29.09 26.78
C ALA A 1 53.16 28.07 27.79
N LEU A 2 51.87 28.14 28.10
CA LEU A 2 51.23 27.64 29.32
C LEU A 2 51.41 26.13 29.58
N SER A 3 51.82 25.82 30.81
CA SER A 3 51.59 24.55 31.49
C SER A 3 50.09 24.38 31.75
N ASN A 4 49.55 23.17 31.67
CA ASN A 4 49.01 22.46 32.84
C ASN A 4 48.34 21.14 32.46
N ASN A 5 48.85 20.07 33.07
CA ASN A 5 48.12 18.87 33.43
C ASN A 5 46.76 19.25 34.04
N PHE A 6 45.65 18.74 33.52
CA PHE A 6 44.39 18.73 34.25
C PHE A 6 43.85 17.30 34.31
N GLN A 7 43.89 16.78 35.53
CA GLN A 7 43.54 15.44 35.96
C GLN A 7 42.07 15.10 35.68
N PHE A 8 41.86 13.82 35.36
CA PHE A 8 40.57 13.18 35.11
C PHE A 8 39.87 12.91 36.45
N THR A 9 39.26 13.91 37.06
CA THR A 9 38.44 13.72 38.27
C THR A 9 37.31 14.72 38.29
N GLN A 10 36.11 14.24 38.65
CA GLN A 10 34.86 14.97 38.91
C GLN A 10 33.84 15.08 37.75
N ILE A 11 33.27 13.94 37.32
CA ILE A 11 31.87 13.90 36.84
C ILE A 11 31.09 12.96 37.76
N GLU A 12 31.13 13.21 39.07
CA GLU A 12 30.24 12.59 40.04
C GLU A 12 29.45 13.69 40.74
N THR A 13 28.34 14.10 40.11
CA THR A 13 27.08 14.53 40.76
C THR A 13 26.14 15.05 39.68
N ILE A 14 25.57 14.14 38.88
CA ILE A 14 24.31 14.44 38.19
C ILE A 14 23.21 14.04 39.17
N ASP A 15 22.53 15.04 39.72
CA ASP A 15 21.42 14.89 40.67
C ASP A 15 20.44 13.82 40.17
N SER A 16 20.24 12.77 40.98
CA SER A 16 19.42 11.61 40.64
C SER A 16 17.96 11.96 40.34
N LYS A 17 17.48 13.17 40.66
CA LYS A 17 16.15 13.65 40.28
C LYS A 17 16.04 14.00 38.80
N MET A 18 17.13 14.48 38.16
CA MET A 18 17.14 14.84 36.74
C MET A 18 17.15 13.61 35.82
N VAL A 19 17.82 12.53 36.23
CA VAL A 19 17.82 11.25 35.50
C VAL A 19 16.46 10.55 35.57
N LEU A 20 15.75 10.67 36.71
CA LEU A 20 14.44 10.06 36.92
C LEU A 20 13.33 10.79 36.12
N HIS A 21 13.36 12.13 36.08
CA HIS A 21 12.42 12.91 35.26
C HIS A 21 12.64 12.74 33.75
N GLY A 22 13.90 12.61 33.31
CA GLY A 22 14.21 12.29 31.91
C GLY A 22 13.72 10.89 31.51
N ARG A 23 13.89 9.88 32.37
CA ARG A 23 13.45 8.50 32.10
C ARG A 23 11.93 8.34 32.03
N LEU A 24 11.16 9.07 32.85
CA LEU A 24 9.69 9.02 32.82
C LEU A 24 9.10 9.65 31.55
N LEU A 25 9.70 10.71 31.01
CA LEU A 25 9.25 11.34 29.76
C LEU A 25 9.60 10.49 28.52
N TYR A 26 10.77 9.84 28.53
CA TYR A 26 11.17 8.93 27.43
C TYR A 26 10.48 7.57 27.46
N ALA A 27 9.88 7.14 28.58
CA ALA A 27 9.17 5.87 28.67
C ALA A 27 7.92 5.81 27.77
N TRP A 28 7.28 6.96 27.51
CA TRP A 28 6.09 7.06 26.65
C TRP A 28 6.42 7.42 25.21
N LEU A 29 7.65 7.87 24.91
CA LEU A 29 8.07 8.20 23.55
C LEU A 29 7.91 7.01 22.58
N PRO A 30 8.32 5.77 22.91
CA PRO A 30 8.11 4.62 22.04
C PRO A 30 6.62 4.38 21.80
N LEU A 31 5.78 4.48 22.83
CA LEU A 31 4.33 4.30 22.71
C LEU A 31 3.68 5.39 21.86
N LEU A 32 4.14 6.64 21.99
CA LEU A 32 3.74 7.77 21.16
C LEU A 32 4.19 7.59 19.70
N VAL A 33 5.42 7.11 19.48
CA VAL A 33 5.96 6.79 18.15
C VAL A 33 5.20 5.62 17.53
N PHE A 34 4.85 4.58 18.29
CA PHE A 34 4.02 3.46 17.83
C PHE A 34 2.59 3.91 17.51
N LEU A 35 2.00 4.79 18.32
CA LEU A 35 0.69 5.39 18.05
C LEU A 35 0.74 6.26 16.78
N LEU A 36 1.78 7.08 16.61
CA LEU A 36 2.00 7.90 15.40
C LEU A 36 2.26 7.03 14.15
N GLN A 37 3.04 5.96 14.27
CA GLN A 37 3.30 5.01 13.17
C GLN A 37 2.07 4.18 12.80
N ALA A 38 1.17 3.91 13.74
CA ALA A 38 -0.12 3.27 13.46
C ALA A 38 -1.06 4.15 12.60
N PHE A 39 -0.86 5.47 12.60
CA PHE A 39 -1.56 6.41 11.71
C PHE A 39 -0.93 6.52 10.31
N HIS A 40 0.38 6.34 10.17
CA HIS A 40 1.08 6.35 8.87
C HIS A 40 0.77 5.13 7.97
N GLY A 41 0.06 4.12 8.48
CA GLY A 41 -0.37 2.97 7.67
C GLY A 41 -1.61 3.23 6.80
N ARG A 42 -2.14 4.46 6.75
CA ARG A 42 -3.56 4.63 6.40
C ARG A 42 -3.97 5.82 5.52
N PHE A 43 -3.04 6.61 5.03
CA PHE A 43 -3.34 7.57 3.96
C PHE A 43 -2.52 7.21 2.73
N ALA A 44 -3.12 7.35 1.55
CA ALA A 44 -2.38 7.44 0.31
C ALA A 44 -1.52 8.71 0.38
N GLU A 45 -0.42 8.67 1.14
CA GLU A 45 0.57 9.73 1.26
C GLU A 45 1.47 9.68 0.03
N GLY A 46 0.87 10.03 -1.10
CA GLY A 46 1.52 10.06 -2.38
C GLY A 46 0.54 10.63 -3.39
N SER A 47 0.98 11.60 -4.19
CA SER A 47 0.26 11.96 -5.40
C SER A 47 0.28 10.76 -6.35
N CYS A 48 -0.59 10.73 -7.36
CA CYS A 48 -0.47 9.70 -8.40
C CYS A 48 0.90 9.75 -9.12
N ARG A 49 1.58 10.91 -9.07
CA ARG A 49 2.93 11.12 -9.60
C ARG A 49 4.02 10.48 -8.74
N ASN A 50 3.77 10.29 -7.44
CA ASN A 50 4.71 9.74 -6.48
C ASN A 50 4.23 8.37 -6.01
N ASN A 51 4.94 7.31 -6.38
CA ASN A 51 4.63 5.93 -5.97
C ASN A 51 3.19 5.49 -6.32
N ASN A 52 2.63 5.98 -7.44
CA ASN A 52 1.27 5.65 -7.90
C ASN A 52 0.20 5.86 -6.82
N GLY A 53 0.37 6.84 -5.92
CA GLY A 53 -0.54 7.07 -4.79
C GLY A 53 -0.71 5.87 -3.83
N GLY A 54 0.27 4.96 -3.78
CA GLY A 54 0.17 3.71 -3.00
C GLY A 54 -0.68 2.62 -3.66
N CYS A 55 -1.13 2.82 -4.91
CA CYS A 55 -1.89 1.83 -5.65
C CYS A 55 -1.00 0.65 -6.12
N GLY A 56 -1.54 -0.57 -6.08
CA GLY A 56 -0.81 -1.78 -6.51
C GLY A 56 -0.40 -1.80 -7.99
N LYS A 57 0.48 -2.74 -8.36
CA LYS A 57 1.13 -2.86 -9.71
C LYS A 57 0.17 -2.87 -10.92
N ASN A 58 -1.06 -3.35 -10.74
CA ASN A 58 -2.08 -3.42 -11.79
C ASN A 58 -3.25 -2.46 -11.57
N ALA A 59 -3.05 -1.44 -10.72
CA ALA A 59 -4.02 -0.38 -10.49
C ALA A 59 -3.58 0.92 -11.18
N LEU A 60 -4.57 1.67 -11.64
CA LEU A 60 -4.49 3.04 -12.07
C LEU A 60 -4.74 3.93 -10.85
N CYS A 61 -3.93 4.97 -10.70
CA CYS A 61 -4.16 6.02 -9.73
C CYS A 61 -4.90 7.18 -10.38
N SER A 62 -5.93 7.68 -9.70
CA SER A 62 -6.61 8.93 -10.03
C SER A 62 -6.73 9.80 -8.79
N GLU A 63 -6.38 11.08 -8.91
CA GLU A 63 -6.47 12.04 -7.80
C GLU A 63 -7.65 12.99 -8.01
N ASN A 64 -8.42 13.24 -6.95
CA ASN A 64 -9.48 14.22 -6.98
C ASN A 64 -8.90 15.61 -6.69
N ARG A 65 -8.91 16.51 -7.68
CA ARG A 65 -8.33 17.86 -7.55
C ARG A 65 -8.99 18.74 -6.49
N LYS A 66 -10.22 18.44 -6.04
CA LYS A 66 -10.95 19.24 -5.04
C LYS A 66 -10.66 18.81 -3.61
N THR A 67 -10.52 17.50 -3.38
CA THR A 67 -10.34 16.92 -2.03
C THR A 67 -8.94 16.34 -1.82
N SER A 68 -8.10 16.35 -2.85
CA SER A 68 -6.80 15.67 -2.90
C SER A 68 -6.88 14.16 -2.61
N ALA A 69 -8.08 13.58 -2.73
CA ALA A 69 -8.29 12.16 -2.44
C ALA A 69 -7.71 11.29 -3.57
N ILE A 70 -6.91 10.30 -3.20
CA ILE A 70 -6.39 9.30 -4.13
C ILE A 70 -7.40 8.16 -4.27
N LYS A 71 -7.69 7.78 -5.51
CA LYS A 71 -8.53 6.64 -5.86
C LYS A 71 -7.76 5.69 -6.75
N CYS A 72 -7.59 4.47 -6.27
CA CYS A 72 -7.02 3.37 -7.04
C CYS A 72 -8.14 2.59 -7.74
N THR A 73 -7.99 2.34 -9.04
CA THR A 73 -8.91 1.50 -9.82
C THR A 73 -8.12 0.44 -10.58
N CYS A 74 -8.64 -0.78 -10.69
CA CYS A 74 -7.92 -1.80 -11.45
C CYS A 74 -7.90 -1.50 -12.95
N LYS A 75 -6.76 -1.81 -13.59
CA LYS A 75 -6.65 -1.77 -15.05
C LYS A 75 -7.67 -2.71 -15.68
N THR A 76 -8.07 -2.43 -16.91
CA THR A 76 -8.92 -3.32 -17.71
C THR A 76 -8.36 -4.74 -17.72
N GLY A 77 -9.22 -5.74 -17.46
CA GLY A 77 -8.82 -7.15 -17.33
C GLY A 77 -8.35 -7.55 -15.94
N TYR A 78 -8.38 -6.65 -14.96
CA TYR A 78 -8.09 -6.96 -13.56
C TYR A 78 -9.30 -6.66 -12.68
N THR A 79 -9.52 -7.52 -11.70
CA THR A 79 -10.59 -7.40 -10.70
C THR A 79 -9.99 -7.01 -9.35
N ASN A 80 -10.63 -6.07 -8.65
CA ASN A 80 -10.25 -5.76 -7.29
C ASN A 80 -10.66 -6.91 -6.36
N THR A 81 -9.68 -7.51 -5.71
CA THR A 81 -9.81 -8.59 -4.71
C THR A 81 -9.48 -8.10 -3.29
N GLY A 82 -9.04 -6.85 -3.17
CA GLY A 82 -8.74 -6.20 -1.90
C GLY A 82 -9.94 -5.47 -1.32
N SER A 83 -9.68 -4.51 -0.43
CA SER A 83 -10.69 -3.67 0.19
C SER A 83 -10.86 -2.34 -0.56
N ALA A 84 -11.85 -1.54 -0.17
CA ALA A 84 -12.06 -0.20 -0.72
C ALA A 84 -10.85 0.72 -0.48
N VAL A 85 -10.11 0.50 0.62
CA VAL A 85 -8.94 1.30 1.00
C VAL A 85 -7.64 0.71 0.44
N ARG A 86 -7.56 -0.61 0.30
CA ARG A 86 -6.39 -1.31 -0.22
C ARG A 86 -6.77 -2.12 -1.45
N VAL A 87 -6.67 -1.48 -2.59
CA VAL A 87 -7.01 -2.08 -3.88
C VAL A 87 -5.94 -3.08 -4.31
N VAL A 88 -6.35 -4.34 -4.49
CA VAL A 88 -5.48 -5.43 -4.96
C VAL A 88 -6.03 -5.96 -6.26
N CYS A 89 -5.36 -5.64 -7.36
CA CYS A 89 -5.80 -5.98 -8.71
C CYS A 89 -5.21 -7.33 -9.13
N LYS A 90 -6.08 -8.33 -9.18
CA LYS A 90 -5.75 -9.67 -9.66
C LYS A 90 -6.36 -9.88 -11.04
N ASP A 91 -5.69 -10.70 -11.86
CA ASP A 91 -6.15 -11.05 -13.20
C ASP A 91 -7.60 -11.56 -13.15
N SER A 92 -8.48 -10.95 -13.96
CA SER A 92 -9.90 -11.29 -13.97
C SER A 92 -10.16 -12.72 -14.42
N CYS A 93 -9.37 -13.29 -15.33
CA CYS A 93 -9.51 -14.69 -15.74
C CYS A 93 -9.23 -15.66 -14.58
N THR A 94 -8.39 -15.29 -13.62
CA THR A 94 -8.16 -16.10 -12.40
C THR A 94 -9.30 -16.00 -11.39
N ILE A 95 -10.22 -15.04 -11.57
CA ILE A 95 -11.36 -14.79 -10.70
C ILE A 95 -12.64 -15.16 -11.45
N LYS A 96 -13.28 -16.27 -11.06
CA LYS A 96 -14.53 -16.74 -11.69
C LYS A 96 -14.44 -16.82 -13.23
N ASN A 97 -13.29 -17.25 -13.77
CA ASN A 97 -13.04 -17.35 -15.21
C ASN A 97 -13.32 -16.04 -15.97
N GLY A 98 -13.13 -14.87 -15.35
CA GLY A 98 -13.42 -13.56 -15.95
C GLY A 98 -14.91 -13.32 -16.25
N GLY A 99 -15.82 -14.11 -15.65
CA GLY A 99 -17.24 -14.11 -16.00
C GLY A 99 -17.57 -15.00 -17.21
N CYS A 100 -16.58 -15.68 -17.78
CA CYS A 100 -16.81 -16.62 -18.87
C CYS A 100 -17.51 -17.89 -18.38
N GLY A 101 -18.39 -18.44 -19.22
CA GLY A 101 -19.10 -19.69 -18.92
C GLY A 101 -18.15 -20.87 -18.64
N PRO A 102 -18.65 -21.95 -18.01
CA PRO A 102 -17.82 -23.08 -17.54
C PRO A 102 -17.04 -23.79 -18.66
N HIS A 103 -17.54 -23.72 -19.90
CA HIS A 103 -16.91 -24.33 -21.08
C HIS A 103 -16.19 -23.32 -21.99
N ALA A 104 -16.04 -22.07 -21.54
CA ALA A 104 -15.29 -21.04 -22.25
C ALA A 104 -13.87 -20.92 -21.67
N ALA A 105 -12.91 -20.63 -22.54
CA ALA A 105 -11.57 -20.24 -22.17
C ALA A 105 -11.51 -18.72 -22.01
N CYS A 106 -11.07 -18.26 -20.83
CA CYS A 106 -10.82 -16.85 -20.58
C CYS A 106 -9.43 -16.46 -21.10
N SER A 107 -9.38 -15.33 -21.79
CA SER A 107 -8.16 -14.74 -22.36
C SER A 107 -8.27 -13.22 -22.28
N HIS A 108 -7.17 -12.51 -22.52
CA HIS A 108 -7.18 -11.05 -22.63
C HIS A 108 -7.08 -10.61 -24.10
N HIS A 109 -7.83 -9.57 -24.44
CA HIS A 109 -7.74 -8.94 -25.76
C HIS A 109 -6.37 -8.24 -25.91
N ALA A 110 -5.63 -8.57 -26.98
CA ALA A 110 -4.24 -8.15 -27.16
C ALA A 110 -4.01 -6.63 -27.10
N LYS A 111 -5.00 -5.81 -27.49
CA LYS A 111 -4.86 -4.34 -27.52
C LYS A 111 -5.38 -3.64 -26.27
N THR A 112 -6.44 -4.16 -25.66
CA THR A 112 -7.20 -3.46 -24.60
C THR A 112 -7.11 -4.14 -23.25
N ASN A 113 -6.53 -5.35 -23.21
CA ASN A 113 -6.50 -6.24 -22.06
C ASN A 113 -7.89 -6.62 -21.50
N ALA A 114 -8.97 -6.30 -22.23
CA ALA A 114 -10.32 -6.68 -21.85
C ALA A 114 -10.46 -8.20 -21.78
N VAL A 115 -11.25 -8.69 -20.82
CA VAL A 115 -11.58 -10.11 -20.73
C VAL A 115 -12.28 -10.53 -22.01
N ARG A 116 -11.80 -11.60 -22.62
CA ARG A 116 -12.35 -12.23 -23.79
C ARG A 116 -12.61 -13.69 -23.51
N CYS A 117 -13.88 -14.07 -23.58
CA CYS A 117 -14.30 -15.45 -23.54
C CYS A 117 -14.23 -16.04 -24.94
N THR A 118 -13.46 -17.11 -25.10
CA THR A 118 -13.41 -17.90 -26.34
C THR A 118 -13.96 -19.28 -26.07
N LYS A 119 -14.55 -19.88 -27.09
CA LYS A 119 -15.13 -21.21 -26.97
C LYS A 119 -14.01 -22.25 -26.98
N LYS A 120 -14.03 -23.21 -26.04
CA LYS A 120 -13.13 -24.37 -26.10
C LYS A 120 -13.52 -25.25 -27.31
N ALA A 121 -12.51 -25.75 -28.03
CA ALA A 121 -12.75 -26.63 -29.16
C ALA A 121 -13.55 -27.88 -28.71
N GLY A 122 -14.64 -28.20 -29.43
CA GLY A 122 -15.47 -29.38 -29.16
C GLY A 122 -16.77 -29.18 -28.36
N HIS A 123 -17.22 -27.94 -28.10
CA HIS A 123 -18.60 -27.69 -27.64
C HIS A 123 -19.43 -27.05 -28.76
N PRO A 124 -20.77 -26.98 -28.76
CA PRO A 124 -21.56 -26.13 -29.67
C PRO A 124 -21.70 -24.69 -29.12
N ASN A 125 -21.92 -23.70 -30.00
CA ASN A 125 -21.90 -22.28 -29.63
C ASN A 125 -23.19 -21.90 -28.87
N THR A 126 -23.15 -21.75 -27.54
CA THR A 126 -24.31 -21.25 -26.77
C THR A 126 -23.94 -20.14 -25.78
N GLY A 127 -23.17 -19.15 -26.22
CA GLY A 127 -23.00 -17.92 -25.43
C GLY A 127 -21.70 -17.17 -25.69
N SER A 128 -21.83 -16.01 -26.34
CA SER A 128 -20.91 -14.88 -26.12
C SER A 128 -21.11 -14.35 -24.70
N ALA A 129 -20.05 -13.76 -24.13
CA ALA A 129 -20.07 -13.12 -22.81
C ALA A 129 -21.35 -12.29 -22.60
N SER A 130 -22.09 -12.58 -21.53
CA SER A 130 -23.16 -11.71 -21.01
C SER A 130 -22.56 -10.51 -20.28
#